data_AF-A0AA43JP01-F1
#
_entry.id   AF-A0AA43JP01-F1
#
_cell.length_a   1.000
_cell.length_b   1.000
_cell.length_c   1.000
_cell.angle_alpha   90.00
_cell.angle_beta   90.00
_cell.angle_gamma   90.00
#
_symmetry.space_group_name_H-M   'P 1'
#
loop_
_entity.id
_entity.type
_entity.pdbx_description
1 polymer ?
#
loop_
_entity_poly.entity_id
_entity_poly.type
_entity_poly.pdbx_seq_one_letter_code
_entity_poly.pdbx_strand_id
1 'polypeptide(L)' 'MIALAQRHWLSLFVFVVLATALATYRDYGISWDEYVQSEYGQLALRYYSSGGEDKSCLEFRNLRFYGPVFEMAAAALH' A
#
# COMPACT_ATOMS: atom_id res chain seq x y z
N MET A 1 -22.72 2.45 32.89
CA MET A 1 -22.63 1.16 32.16
C MET A 1 -22.97 1.25 30.67
N ILE A 2 -23.70 2.28 30.18
CA ILE A 2 -24.08 2.40 28.75
C ILE A 2 -22.93 2.95 27.86
N ALA A 3 -22.02 3.76 28.40
CA ALA A 3 -20.93 4.38 27.63
C ALA A 3 -19.80 3.42 27.19
N LEU A 4 -19.67 2.24 27.82
CA LEU A 4 -18.65 1.24 27.43
C LEU A 4 -19.09 0.45 26.19
N ALA A 5 -20.38 0.06 26.14
CA ALA A 5 -20.97 -0.65 25.01
C ALA A 5 -20.94 0.19 23.70
N GLN A 6 -21.05 1.51 23.83
CA GLN A 6 -20.98 2.47 22.73
C GLN A 6 -19.55 2.76 22.21
N ARG A 7 -18.50 2.10 22.74
CA ARG A 7 -17.10 2.29 22.28
C ARG A 7 -16.62 1.20 21.32
N HIS A 8 -17.16 -0.02 21.42
CA HIS A 8 -16.62 -1.20 20.74
C HIS A 8 -17.11 -1.39 19.30
N TRP A 9 -18.14 -0.63 18.87
CA TRP A 9 -18.68 -0.72 17.51
C TRP A 9 -17.65 -0.36 16.44
N LEU A 10 -16.76 0.61 16.69
CA LEU A 10 -15.63 0.93 15.82
C LEU A 10 -14.67 -0.26 15.69
N SER A 11 -14.32 -0.88 16.82
CA SER A 11 -13.45 -2.06 16.82
C SER A 11 -14.09 -3.25 16.11
N LEU A 12 -15.38 -3.50 16.36
CA LEU A 12 -16.14 -4.54 15.68
C LEU A 12 -16.24 -4.27 14.18
N PHE A 13 -16.49 -3.01 13.79
CA PHE A 13 -16.55 -2.59 12.40
C PHE A 13 -15.21 -2.82 11.69
N VAL A 14 -14.10 -2.35 12.27
CA VAL A 14 -12.75 -2.58 11.74
C VAL A 14 -12.46 -4.08 11.65
N PHE A 15 -12.83 -4.86 12.66
CA PHE A 15 -12.66 -6.32 12.64
C PHE A 15 -13.42 -6.97 11.48
N VAL A 16 -14.69 -6.60 11.28
CA VAL A 16 -15.52 -7.13 10.18
C VAL A 16 -14.95 -6.74 8.82
N VAL A 17 -14.49 -5.49 8.64
CA VAL A 17 -13.84 -5.03 7.41
C VAL A 17 -12.57 -5.84 7.12
N LEU A 18 -11.69 -6.00 8.12
CA LEU A 18 -10.45 -6.78 7.97
C LEU A 18 -10.72 -8.26 7.68
N ALA A 19 -11.67 -8.87 8.40
CA ALA A 19 -12.04 -10.27 8.19
C ALA A 19 -12.60 -10.50 6.78
N THR A 20 -13.43 -9.57 6.30
CA THR A 20 -13.98 -9.63 4.94
C THR A 20 -12.87 -9.49 3.90
N ALA A 21 -11.98 -8.50 4.05
CA ALA A 21 -10.86 -8.30 3.15
C ALA A 21 -9.94 -9.54 3.09
N LEU A 22 -9.61 -10.15 4.24
CA LEU A 22 -8.81 -11.37 4.28
C LEU A 22 -9.51 -12.58 3.66
N ALA A 23 -10.84 -12.64 3.72
CA ALA A 23 -11.62 -13.72 3.11
C ALA A 23 -11.69 -13.59 1.58
N THR A 24 -11.66 -12.36 1.05
CA THR A 24 -11.96 -12.10 -0.38
C THR A 24 -10.82 -11.51 -1.19
N TYR A 25 -9.67 -11.16 -0.60
CA TYR A 25 -8.60 -10.46 -1.34
C TYR A 25 -8.08 -11.20 -2.58
N ARG A 26 -8.23 -12.52 -2.64
CA ARG A 26 -7.84 -13.35 -3.80
C ARG A 26 -8.91 -13.42 -4.90
N ASP A 27 -10.14 -13.00 -4.60
CA ASP A 27 -11.27 -13.07 -5.53
C ASP A 27 -11.27 -11.87 -6.50
N TYR A 28 -10.46 -10.85 -6.23
CA TYR A 28 -10.27 -9.68 -7.07
C TYR A 28 -8.94 -9.77 -7.83
N GLY A 29 -8.98 -9.40 -9.11
CA GLY A 29 -7.77 -9.29 -9.94
C GLY A 29 -6.97 -8.01 -9.63
N ILE A 30 -5.80 -7.89 -10.25
CA ILE A 30 -4.94 -6.71 -10.18
C ILE A 30 -5.68 -5.51 -10.76
N SER A 31 -5.82 -4.44 -9.97
CA SER A 31 -6.45 -3.19 -10.43
C SER A 31 -5.53 -2.44 -11.41
N TRP A 32 -6.09 -1.53 -12.22
CA TRP A 32 -5.31 -0.81 -13.23
C TRP A 32 -4.13 -0.02 -12.65
N ASP A 33 -4.31 0.61 -11.50
CA ASP A 33 -3.27 1.42 -10.86
C ASP A 33 -2.28 0.57 -10.04
N GLU A 34 -2.66 -0.65 -9.65
CA GLU A 34 -1.82 -1.56 -8.86
C GLU A 34 -0.48 -1.84 -9.55
N TYR A 35 -0.51 -2.06 -10.86
CA TYR A 35 0.70 -2.29 -11.65
C TYR A 35 1.64 -1.09 -11.61
N VAL A 36 1.07 0.12 -11.72
CA VAL A 36 1.83 1.38 -11.68
C VAL A 36 2.50 1.56 -10.33
N GLN A 37 1.78 1.31 -9.23
CA GLN A 37 2.35 1.43 -7.87
C GLN A 37 3.39 0.34 -7.58
N SER A 38 3.16 -0.88 -8.09
CA SER A 38 4.12 -1.98 -7.97
C SER A 38 5.44 -1.66 -8.70
N GLU A 39 5.36 -1.15 -9.94
CA GLU A 39 6.54 -0.73 -10.70
C GLU A 39 7.25 0.44 -10.02
N TYR A 40 6.50 1.44 -9.55
CA TYR A 40 7.05 2.59 -8.83
C TYR A 40 7.80 2.19 -7.56
N GLY A 41 7.27 1.25 -6.78
CA GLY A 41 7.94 0.70 -5.60
C GLY A 41 9.30 0.09 -5.92
N GLN A 42 9.38 -0.70 -7.00
CA GLN A 42 10.65 -1.29 -7.45
C GLN A 42 11.65 -0.22 -7.92
N LEU A 43 11.18 0.77 -8.68
CA LEU A 43 12.01 1.90 -9.12
C LEU A 43 12.57 2.68 -7.92
N ALA A 44 11.74 2.93 -6.91
CA ALA A 44 12.13 3.63 -5.70
C ALA A 44 13.17 2.84 -4.88
N LEU A 45 13.00 1.52 -4.74
CA LEU A 45 14.02 0.67 -4.10
C LEU A 45 15.36 0.75 -4.84
N ARG A 46 15.35 0.74 -6.19
CA ARG A 46 16.58 0.91 -6.98
C ARG A 46 17.27 2.23 -6.71
N TYR A 47 16.53 3.33 -6.72
CA TYR A 47 17.06 4.66 -6.40
C TYR A 47 17.81 4.68 -5.05
N TYR A 48 17.24 4.13 -3.99
CA TYR A 48 17.90 4.11 -2.68
C TYR A 48 19.05 3.11 -2.62
N SER A 49 18.90 1.92 -3.21
CA SER A 49 19.95 0.90 -3.24
C SER A 49 21.18 1.33 -4.05
N SER A 50 20.99 2.15 -5.08
CA SER A 50 22.05 2.72 -5.91
C SER A 50 22.64 4.01 -5.33
N GLY A 51 22.27 4.41 -4.10
CA GLY A 51 22.74 5.66 -3.50
C GLY A 51 22.27 6.94 -4.22
N GLY A 52 21.15 6.88 -4.95
CA GLY A 52 20.56 7.99 -5.69
C GLY A 52 20.99 8.10 -7.16
N GLU A 53 21.76 7.15 -7.68
CA GLU A 53 22.15 7.12 -9.10
C GLU A 53 20.99 6.80 -10.06
N ASP A 54 20.16 5.80 -9.74
CA ASP A 54 19.02 5.40 -10.58
C ASP A 54 17.81 6.33 -10.36
N LYS A 55 17.70 7.38 -11.18
CA LYS A 55 16.63 8.40 -11.11
C LYS A 55 15.32 7.98 -11.78
N SER A 56 15.19 6.73 -12.24
CA SER A 56 14.01 6.28 -12.97
C SER A 56 12.71 6.46 -12.18
N CYS A 57 12.74 6.34 -10.84
CA CYS A 57 11.58 6.63 -9.99
C CYS A 57 11.11 8.10 -10.06
N LEU A 58 12.02 9.06 -10.27
CA LEU A 58 11.71 10.49 -10.32
C LEU A 58 11.05 10.91 -11.65
N GLU A 59 11.33 10.14 -12.70
CA GLU A 59 10.80 10.33 -14.05
C GLU A 59 9.53 9.50 -14.29
N PHE A 60 9.27 8.52 -13.41
CA PHE A 60 8.11 7.66 -13.51
C PHE A 60 6.82 8.41 -13.15
N ARG A 61 6.11 8.85 -14.20
CA ARG A 61 4.86 9.61 -14.10
C ARG A 61 5.07 10.85 -13.19
N ASN A 62 4.03 11.21 -12.43
CA ASN A 62 4.05 12.28 -11.44
C ASN A 62 4.16 11.73 -10.00
N LEU A 63 4.53 10.45 -9.82
CA LEU A 63 4.48 9.79 -8.51
C LEU A 63 5.54 10.31 -7.52
N ARG A 64 6.60 10.97 -8.02
CA ARG A 64 7.59 11.66 -7.17
C ARG A 64 6.96 12.67 -6.20
N PHE A 65 5.78 13.22 -6.49
CA PHE A 65 5.10 14.18 -5.62
C PHE A 65 4.34 13.53 -4.45
N TYR A 66 4.13 12.22 -4.50
CA TYR A 66 3.35 11.47 -3.51
C TYR A 66 4.24 10.69 -2.54
N GLY A 67 5.49 10.43 -2.93
CA GLY A 67 6.46 9.67 -2.14
C GLY A 67 6.23 8.15 -2.22
N PRO A 68 7.29 7.32 -2.13
CA PRO A 68 7.18 5.87 -2.40
C PRO A 68 7.19 4.99 -1.14
N VAL A 69 6.90 5.51 0.06
CA VAL A 69 7.16 4.76 1.32
C VAL A 69 6.37 3.46 1.40
N PHE A 70 5.09 3.49 1.04
CA PHE A 70 4.25 2.29 1.08
C PHE A 70 4.62 1.33 -0.05
N GLU A 71 4.84 1.86 -1.26
CA GLU A 71 5.18 1.11 -2.46
C GLU A 71 6.52 0.38 -2.31
N MET A 72 7.51 1.03 -1.70
CA MET A 72 8.80 0.39 -1.37
C MET A 72 8.64 -0.71 -0.34
N ALA A 73 7.83 -0.50 0.72
CA ALA A 73 7.58 -1.53 1.72
C ALA A 73 6.87 -2.73 1.10
N ALA A 74 5.86 -2.48 0.25
CA ALA A 74 5.17 -3.53 -0.50
C ALA A 74 6.12 -4.26 -1.46
N ALA A 75 6.94 -3.53 -2.21
CA ALA A 75 7.91 -4.11 -3.15
C ALA A 75 9.03 -4.90 -2.45
N ALA A 76 9.39 -4.55 -1.21
CA ALA A 76 10.40 -5.27 -0.43
C ALA A 76 9.86 -6.56 0.22
N LEU A 77 8.54 -6.69 0.34
CA LEU A 77 7.85 -7.84 0.94
C LEU A 77 7.27 -8.82 -0.10
N HIS A 78 7.35 -8.47 -1.38
CA HIS A 78 6.85 -9.27 -2.50
C HIS A 78 7.89 -10.32 -2.92
#